data_AF-A0A7S0LII4-F1
#
_entry.id   AF-A0A7S0LII4-F1
#
_cell.length_a   1.000
_cell.length_b   1.000
_cell.length_c   1.000
_cell.angle_alpha   90.00
_cell.angle_beta   90.00
_cell.angle_gamma   90.00
#
_symmetry.space_group_name_H-M   'P 1'
#
loop_
_entity.id
_entity.type
_entity.pdbx_description
1 polymer ?
#
loop_
_entity_poly.entity_id
_entity_poly.type
_entity_poly.pdbx_seq_one_letter_code
_entity_poly.pdbx_strand_id
1 'polypeptide(L)'
;MPRMTMAALLCAVTTSAARIAGGSPRVLPIGPFCPFRSKSCSLYSPVDAGMALLSGESARLSADVARLSLDMQMGKEPDGERLRAVATDMRRAHSSWELLISRLRLSSDFQSREYWQLTAAHLREQGTSFDVMNGLVKWQTDAMLAFAEKRIPPPLPPGVDVSKLSSPGSGMPPMAGGMPTIDSTPFDQEAILGSEVVADEYKRLCTDHAALVSMGEGYSLFDPLGKIAFLDALESVEERWQIFYSRFELTGQLNADFTEQTQAFLSQMGLSVPQFHKLIQCAHDAMRGEAEEERDRAP
;
A
#
# COMPACT_ATOMS: atom_id res chain seq x y z
N MET A 1 -5.88 -12.37 38.76
CA MET A 1 -6.54 -12.38 37.44
C MET A 1 -7.01 -10.96 37.15
N PRO A 2 -6.76 -10.44 35.94
CA PRO A 2 -7.61 -10.81 34.80
C PRO A 2 -6.88 -11.70 33.80
N ARG A 3 -7.65 -12.61 33.22
CA ARG A 3 -7.27 -13.57 32.20
C ARG A 3 -6.95 -12.80 30.91
N MET A 4 -5.71 -12.84 30.44
CA MET A 4 -5.46 -12.67 29.01
C MET A 4 -6.14 -13.83 28.31
N THR A 5 -7.14 -13.53 27.50
CA THR A 5 -7.85 -14.48 26.66
C THR A 5 -6.86 -15.11 25.68
N MET A 6 -6.89 -16.45 25.60
CA MET A 6 -6.09 -17.31 24.70
C MET A 6 -6.20 -16.98 23.20
N ALA A 7 -7.05 -16.03 22.81
CA ALA A 7 -7.19 -15.55 21.44
C ALA A 7 -5.95 -14.81 20.91
N ALA A 8 -5.15 -14.18 21.78
CA ALA A 8 -3.93 -13.46 21.37
C ALA A 8 -2.70 -14.37 21.17
N LEU A 9 -2.78 -15.66 21.52
CA LEU A 9 -1.67 -16.61 21.39
C LEU A 9 -1.80 -17.57 20.21
N LEU A 10 -2.90 -17.50 19.45
CA LEU A 10 -3.19 -18.38 18.30
C LEU A 10 -2.81 -17.76 16.94
N CYS A 11 -2.22 -16.56 16.91
CA CYS A 11 -1.62 -16.00 15.69
C CYS A 11 -0.25 -16.64 15.35
N ALA A 12 0.20 -17.62 16.15
CA ALA A 12 1.27 -18.52 15.81
C ALA A 12 0.67 -19.92 15.63
N VAL A 13 0.92 -20.53 14.47
CA VAL A 13 0.60 -21.94 14.12
C VAL A 13 -0.79 -22.15 13.49
N THR A 14 -0.94 -21.82 12.20
CA THR A 14 -1.15 -22.76 11.07
C THR A 14 -1.78 -22.05 9.88
N THR A 15 -0.98 -21.65 8.88
CA THR A 15 -1.41 -21.73 7.46
C THR A 15 -0.22 -22.13 6.61
N SER A 16 -0.47 -23.08 5.73
CA SER A 16 0.47 -23.95 5.04
C SER A 16 1.33 -23.18 4.04
N ALA A 17 2.55 -22.80 4.44
CA ALA A 17 3.60 -22.45 3.49
C ALA A 17 4.04 -23.71 2.72
N ALA A 18 3.40 -23.97 1.58
CA ALA A 18 3.95 -24.87 0.58
C ALA A 18 5.24 -24.23 0.02
N ARG A 19 6.35 -24.50 0.72
CA ARG A 19 7.70 -24.19 0.24
C ARG A 19 8.00 -25.06 -0.97
N ILE A 20 7.83 -24.52 -2.16
CA ILE A 20 8.55 -24.98 -3.35
C ILE A 20 9.86 -24.20 -3.42
N ALA A 21 10.96 -24.94 -3.41
CA ALA A 21 12.32 -24.42 -3.45
C ALA A 21 12.72 -24.06 -4.89
N GLY A 22 13.40 -22.91 -5.08
CA GLY A 22 14.36 -22.74 -6.18
C GLY A 22 14.30 -21.47 -7.03
N GLY A 23 13.27 -20.64 -6.93
CA GLY A 23 13.14 -19.40 -7.72
C GLY A 23 13.48 -18.12 -6.94
N SER A 24 14.01 -17.09 -7.64
CA SER A 24 14.03 -15.74 -7.08
C SER A 24 12.59 -15.28 -6.81
N PRO A 25 12.28 -14.71 -5.64
CA PRO A 25 10.92 -14.29 -5.31
C PRO A 25 10.44 -13.26 -6.34
N ARG A 26 9.38 -13.60 -7.08
CA ARG A 26 8.74 -12.74 -8.08
C ARG A 26 7.47 -12.09 -7.54
N VAL A 27 7.18 -10.92 -8.05
CA VAL A 27 5.96 -10.19 -7.72
C VAL A 27 4.76 -10.90 -8.35
N LEU A 28 3.83 -11.33 -7.51
CA LEU A 28 2.56 -11.89 -7.96
C LEU A 28 1.58 -10.77 -8.38
N PRO A 29 0.70 -11.02 -9.36
CA PRO A 29 -0.29 -10.05 -9.85
C PRO A 29 -1.49 -9.97 -8.90
N ILE A 30 -1.24 -9.65 -7.63
CA ILE A 30 -2.21 -9.55 -6.54
C ILE A 30 -2.07 -8.19 -5.84
N GLY A 31 -3.04 -7.83 -5.00
CA GLY A 31 -2.99 -6.56 -4.28
C GLY A 31 -2.93 -5.34 -5.21
N PRO A 32 -2.05 -4.35 -4.91
CA PRO A 32 -1.78 -3.22 -5.81
C PRO A 32 -1.35 -3.64 -7.23
N PHE A 33 -0.82 -4.85 -7.38
CA PHE A 33 -0.30 -5.38 -8.64
C PHE A 33 -1.30 -6.23 -9.41
N CYS A 34 -2.53 -6.38 -8.91
CA CYS A 34 -3.61 -6.99 -9.64
C CYS A 34 -3.84 -6.24 -10.97
N PRO A 35 -3.86 -6.88 -12.15
CA PRO A 35 -4.11 -6.19 -13.42
C PRO A 35 -5.60 -5.86 -13.61
N PHE A 36 -6.48 -6.39 -12.76
CA PHE A 36 -7.90 -6.13 -12.79
C PHE A 36 -8.27 -5.04 -11.76
N ARG A 37 -9.16 -4.13 -12.14
CA ARG A 37 -9.57 -3.00 -11.30
C ARG A 37 -11.06 -3.03 -11.04
N SER A 38 -11.44 -2.87 -9.78
CA SER A 38 -12.79 -2.50 -9.38
C SER A 38 -13.11 -1.09 -9.89
N LYS A 39 -14.40 -0.74 -9.96
CA LYS A 39 -14.81 0.65 -10.28
C LYS A 39 -14.24 1.68 -9.31
N SER A 40 -14.06 1.32 -8.04
CA SER A 40 -13.51 2.22 -7.02
C SER A 40 -12.02 2.48 -7.21
N CYS A 41 -11.29 1.56 -7.83
CA CYS A 41 -9.86 1.65 -8.10
C CYS A 41 -9.54 1.78 -9.61
N SER A 42 -10.54 2.02 -10.46
CA SER A 42 -10.33 2.21 -11.89
C SER A 42 -9.70 3.57 -12.19
N LEU A 43 -9.14 3.72 -13.38
CA LEU A 43 -8.74 5.01 -13.91
C LEU A 43 -9.92 6.00 -13.83
N TYR A 44 -9.62 7.25 -13.46
CA TYR A 44 -10.58 8.35 -13.26
C TYR A 44 -11.58 8.16 -12.11
N SER A 45 -11.44 7.10 -11.30
CA SER A 45 -12.20 6.97 -10.05
C SER A 45 -11.82 8.07 -9.06
N PRO A 46 -12.65 8.35 -8.04
CA PRO A 46 -12.26 9.27 -6.98
C PRO A 46 -10.97 8.84 -6.26
N VAL A 47 -10.72 7.54 -6.11
CA VAL A 47 -9.46 7.05 -5.53
C VAL A 47 -8.30 7.41 -6.44
N ASP A 48 -8.39 7.08 -7.73
CA ASP A 48 -7.36 7.41 -8.74
C ASP A 48 -7.07 8.91 -8.81
N ALA A 49 -8.10 9.75 -8.86
CA ALA A 49 -7.95 11.20 -8.83
C ALA A 49 -7.27 11.70 -7.54
N GLY A 50 -7.60 11.07 -6.40
CA GLY A 50 -6.94 11.36 -5.11
C GLY A 50 -5.46 10.95 -5.12
N MET A 51 -5.13 9.78 -5.69
CA MET A 51 -3.74 9.34 -5.84
C MET A 51 -2.97 10.29 -6.75
N ALA A 52 -3.49 10.61 -7.93
CA ALA A 52 -2.83 11.47 -8.92
C ALA A 52 -2.57 12.87 -8.37
N LEU A 53 -3.54 13.44 -7.63
CA LEU A 53 -3.36 14.71 -6.93
C LEU A 53 -2.20 14.62 -5.93
N LEU A 54 -2.20 13.59 -5.09
CA LEU A 54 -1.19 13.42 -4.06
C LEU A 54 0.21 13.18 -4.64
N SER A 55 0.33 12.38 -5.70
CA SER A 55 1.60 12.17 -6.42
C SER A 55 2.15 13.49 -6.97
N GLY A 56 1.29 14.34 -7.55
CA GLY A 56 1.68 15.66 -8.04
C GLY A 56 2.12 16.61 -6.92
N GLU A 57 1.37 16.64 -5.82
CA GLU A 57 1.71 17.44 -4.63
C GLU A 57 3.01 16.97 -3.97
N SER A 58 3.21 15.65 -3.87
CA SER A 58 4.41 15.02 -3.30
C SER A 58 5.66 15.29 -4.15
N ALA A 59 5.57 15.22 -5.48
CA ALA A 59 6.68 15.52 -6.38
C ALA A 59 7.14 16.98 -6.25
N ARG A 60 6.17 17.91 -6.19
CA ARG A 60 6.45 19.33 -5.97
C ARG A 60 7.07 19.58 -4.60
N LEU A 61 6.47 19.04 -3.54
CA LEU A 61 6.96 19.17 -2.16
C LEU A 61 8.40 18.64 -2.03
N SER A 62 8.68 17.47 -2.63
CA SER A 62 10.01 16.86 -2.63
C SER A 62 11.06 17.78 -3.27
N ALA A 63 10.73 18.41 -4.40
CA ALA A 63 11.62 19.36 -5.05
C ALA A 63 11.91 20.59 -4.18
N ASP A 64 10.90 21.12 -3.49
CA ASP A 64 11.09 22.30 -2.65
C ASP A 64 11.84 21.99 -1.35
N VAL A 65 11.58 20.84 -0.72
CA VAL A 65 12.33 20.34 0.45
C VAL A 65 13.78 20.06 0.08
N ALA A 66 14.05 19.44 -1.08
CA ALA A 66 15.41 19.17 -1.54
C ALA A 66 16.23 20.46 -1.70
N ARG A 67 15.61 21.50 -2.27
CA ARG A 67 16.27 22.79 -2.42
C ARG A 67 16.46 23.51 -1.07
N LEU A 68 15.50 23.44 -0.14
CA LEU A 68 15.68 23.96 1.23
C LEU A 68 16.84 23.28 1.94
N SER A 69 16.94 21.94 1.82
CA SER A 69 18.05 21.16 2.37
C SER A 69 19.40 21.59 1.80
N LEU A 70 19.46 21.84 0.48
CA LEU A 70 20.67 22.34 -0.18
C LEU A 70 21.09 23.72 0.35
N ASP A 71 20.14 24.65 0.52
CA ASP A 71 20.44 25.98 1.07
C ASP A 71 21.02 25.89 2.49
N MET A 72 20.44 25.03 3.33
CA MET A 72 20.95 24.77 4.68
C MET A 72 22.36 24.15 4.67
N GLN A 73 22.63 23.20 3.76
CA GLN A 73 23.97 22.62 3.60
C GLN A 73 25.02 23.65 3.14
N MET A 74 24.61 24.64 2.36
CA MET A 74 25.47 25.78 1.97
C MET A 74 25.62 26.84 3.08
N GLY A 75 25.06 26.60 4.28
CA GLY A 75 25.09 27.55 5.39
C GLY A 75 24.20 28.78 5.19
N LYS A 76 23.28 28.75 4.21
CA LYS A 76 22.30 29.82 4.01
C LYS A 76 21.11 29.59 4.93
N GLU A 77 20.69 30.64 5.61
CA GLU A 77 19.42 30.61 6.34
C GLU A 77 18.27 30.54 5.31
N PRO A 78 17.32 29.60 5.47
CA PRO A 78 16.20 29.51 4.55
C PRO A 78 15.33 30.77 4.61
N ASP A 79 14.97 31.29 3.44
CA ASP A 79 14.04 32.42 3.35
C ASP A 79 12.68 32.08 4.01
N GLY A 80 12.16 33.01 4.81
CA GLY A 80 10.92 32.83 5.56
C GLY A 80 9.68 32.75 4.66
N GLU A 81 9.67 33.46 3.52
CA GLU A 81 8.57 33.33 2.55
C GLU A 81 8.55 31.94 1.92
N ARG A 82 9.72 31.44 1.53
CA ARG A 82 9.88 30.08 1.03
C ARG A 82 9.48 29.01 2.04
N LEU A 83 9.89 29.15 3.31
CA LEU A 83 9.48 28.21 4.36
C LEU A 83 7.96 28.20 4.55
N ARG A 84 7.30 29.36 4.48
CA ARG A 84 5.83 29.44 4.50
C ARG A 84 5.19 28.73 3.31
N ALA A 85 5.77 28.88 2.12
CA ALA A 85 5.28 28.20 0.92
C ALA A 85 5.36 26.67 1.08
N VAL A 86 6.52 26.14 1.49
CA VAL A 86 6.71 24.70 1.69
C VAL A 86 5.80 24.16 2.79
N ALA A 87 5.68 24.88 3.90
CA ALA A 87 4.75 24.51 4.98
C ALA A 87 3.29 24.47 4.49
N THR A 88 2.89 25.44 3.66
CA THR A 88 1.53 25.47 3.08
C THR A 88 1.29 24.30 2.13
N ASP A 89 2.27 23.98 1.28
CA ASP A 89 2.19 22.85 0.36
C ASP A 89 2.19 21.51 1.12
N MET A 90 2.97 21.38 2.19
CA MET A 90 2.98 20.20 3.08
C MET A 90 1.63 19.97 3.76
N ARG A 91 1.01 21.02 4.31
CA ARG A 91 -0.35 20.95 4.87
C ARG A 91 -1.39 20.53 3.85
N ARG A 92 -1.27 21.00 2.61
CA ARG A 92 -2.18 20.64 1.52
C ARG A 92 -2.03 19.17 1.15
N ALA A 93 -0.81 18.72 0.89
CA ALA A 93 -0.51 17.32 0.59
C ALA A 93 -0.99 16.38 1.71
N HIS A 94 -0.78 16.78 2.98
CA HIS A 94 -1.27 16.04 4.14
C HIS A 94 -2.79 15.96 4.18
N SER A 95 -3.50 17.07 3.94
CA SER A 95 -4.98 17.10 3.90
C SER A 95 -5.52 16.22 2.78
N SER A 96 -4.90 16.25 1.59
CA SER A 96 -5.24 15.38 0.45
C SER A 96 -5.05 13.91 0.82
N TRP A 97 -3.95 13.58 1.49
CA TRP A 97 -3.66 12.23 1.94
C TRP A 97 -4.66 11.73 3.00
N GLU A 98 -5.00 12.56 4.00
CA GLU A 98 -6.01 12.19 5.02
C GLU A 98 -7.37 11.90 4.40
N LEU A 99 -7.78 12.69 3.41
CA LEU A 99 -9.04 12.48 2.68
C LEU A 99 -9.01 11.16 1.91
N LEU A 100 -7.92 10.90 1.20
CA LEU A 100 -7.73 9.67 0.44
C LEU A 100 -7.73 8.44 1.36
N ILE A 101 -6.96 8.47 2.44
CA ILE A 101 -6.89 7.40 3.44
C ILE A 101 -8.27 7.12 4.05
N SER A 102 -9.01 8.18 4.40
CA SER A 102 -10.37 8.06 4.91
C SER A 102 -11.30 7.38 3.89
N ARG A 103 -11.17 7.75 2.61
CA ARG A 103 -11.94 7.12 1.51
C ARG A 103 -11.62 5.63 1.37
N LEU A 104 -10.34 5.26 1.37
CA LEU A 104 -9.90 3.87 1.27
C LEU A 104 -10.41 3.04 2.45
N ARG A 105 -10.25 3.56 3.66
CA ARG A 105 -10.69 2.91 4.91
C ARG A 105 -12.20 2.68 4.94
N LEU A 106 -13.00 3.63 4.48
CA LEU A 106 -14.46 3.58 4.53
C LEU A 106 -15.10 3.00 3.26
N SER A 107 -14.29 2.61 2.28
CA SER A 107 -14.78 2.06 1.01
C SER A 107 -15.51 0.73 1.22
N SER A 108 -16.58 0.51 0.45
CA SER A 108 -17.25 -0.79 0.37
C SER A 108 -16.47 -1.81 -0.46
N ASP A 109 -15.56 -1.31 -1.29
CA ASP A 109 -14.79 -2.08 -2.26
C ASP A 109 -13.55 -2.74 -1.63
N PHE A 110 -13.33 -4.00 -1.98
CA PHE A 110 -12.22 -4.81 -1.49
C PHE A 110 -10.85 -4.20 -1.81
N GLN A 111 -10.57 -3.84 -3.07
CA GLN A 111 -9.24 -3.35 -3.46
C GLN A 111 -8.89 -2.04 -2.75
N SER A 112 -9.86 -1.16 -2.56
CA SER A 112 -9.71 0.06 -1.75
C SER A 112 -9.35 -0.26 -0.29
N ARG A 113 -10.04 -1.23 0.30
CA ARG A 113 -9.83 -1.67 1.70
C ARG A 113 -8.51 -2.40 1.88
N GLU A 114 -8.13 -3.25 0.94
CA GLU A 114 -6.86 -3.95 0.88
C GLU A 114 -5.70 -2.95 0.82
N TYR A 115 -5.81 -1.91 -0.01
CA TYR A 115 -4.78 -0.87 -0.09
C TYR A 115 -4.64 -0.06 1.21
N TRP A 116 -5.76 0.23 1.88
CA TRP A 116 -5.75 0.79 3.23
C TRP A 116 -4.99 -0.12 4.21
N GLN A 117 -5.31 -1.42 4.22
CA GLN A 117 -4.70 -2.37 5.15
C GLN A 117 -3.22 -2.61 4.86
N LEU A 118 -2.83 -2.62 3.59
CA LEU A 118 -1.44 -2.68 3.17
C LEU A 118 -0.66 -1.48 3.69
N THR A 119 -1.22 -0.28 3.53
CA THR A 119 -0.63 0.95 4.06
C THR A 119 -0.52 0.89 5.58
N ALA A 120 -1.57 0.45 6.27
CA ALA A 120 -1.58 0.27 7.72
C ALA A 120 -0.53 -0.74 8.21
N ALA A 121 -0.40 -1.88 7.53
CA ALA A 121 0.60 -2.89 7.83
C ALA A 121 2.02 -2.33 7.63
N HIS A 122 2.23 -1.51 6.61
CA HIS A 122 3.55 -0.98 6.29
C HIS A 122 4.01 0.01 7.37
N LEU A 123 3.10 0.87 7.83
CA LEU A 123 3.35 1.76 8.94
C LEU A 123 3.66 0.99 10.24
N ARG A 124 2.92 -0.09 10.51
CA ARG A 124 3.18 -0.93 11.68
C ARG A 124 4.56 -1.59 11.64
N GLU A 125 4.98 -2.12 10.49
CA GLU A 125 6.34 -2.69 10.31
C GLU A 125 7.45 -1.64 10.53
N GLN A 126 7.19 -0.36 10.23
CA GLN A 126 8.09 0.76 10.54
C GLN A 126 8.01 1.24 12.00
N GLY A 127 7.18 0.59 12.82
CA GLY A 127 6.92 0.98 14.21
C GLY A 127 6.30 2.36 14.32
N THR A 128 5.37 2.69 13.42
CA THR A 128 4.56 3.92 13.43
C THR A 128 3.08 3.61 13.21
N SER A 129 2.23 4.63 13.34
CA SER A 129 0.79 4.55 13.07
C SER A 129 0.33 5.78 12.30
N PHE A 130 -0.89 5.73 11.75
CA PHE A 130 -1.49 6.90 11.10
C PHE A 130 -1.61 8.10 12.05
N ASP A 131 -1.98 7.87 13.32
CA ASP A 131 -2.13 8.95 14.29
C ASP A 131 -0.79 9.62 14.62
N VAL A 132 0.27 8.82 14.80
CA VAL A 132 1.63 9.33 15.04
C VAL A 132 2.11 10.12 13.82
N MET A 133 1.88 9.60 12.62
CA MET A 133 2.24 10.27 11.36
C MET A 133 1.48 11.58 11.17
N ASN A 134 0.17 11.60 11.43
CA ASN A 134 -0.65 12.80 11.37
C ASN A 134 -0.15 13.88 12.33
N GLY A 135 0.12 13.47 13.59
CA GLY A 135 0.71 14.37 14.58
C GLY A 135 2.07 14.93 14.14
N LEU A 136 2.89 14.09 13.52
CA LEU A 136 4.22 14.43 13.05
C LEU A 136 4.21 15.46 11.91
N VAL A 137 3.44 15.20 10.85
CA VAL A 137 3.34 16.09 9.69
C VAL A 137 2.77 17.45 10.08
N LYS A 138 1.75 17.45 10.96
CA LYS A 138 1.18 18.68 11.52
C LYS A 138 2.22 19.47 12.32
N TRP A 139 2.93 18.79 13.24
CA TRP A 139 3.97 19.43 14.04
C TRP A 139 5.10 19.99 13.18
N GLN A 140 5.58 19.25 12.18
CA GLN A 140 6.64 19.69 11.29
C GLN A 140 6.21 20.94 10.52
N THR A 141 4.98 20.96 10.03
CA THR A 141 4.44 22.12 9.33
C THR A 141 4.33 23.34 10.26
N ASP A 142 3.82 23.15 11.48
CA ASP A 142 3.69 24.21 12.47
C ASP A 142 5.05 24.77 12.91
N ALA A 143 6.06 23.89 13.04
CA ALA A 143 7.43 24.27 13.36
C ALA A 143 8.07 25.09 12.23
N MET A 144 7.87 24.70 10.96
CA MET A 144 8.33 25.47 9.80
C MET A 144 7.72 26.87 9.76
N LEU A 145 6.41 26.99 10.02
CA LEU A 145 5.72 28.29 10.10
C LEU A 145 6.23 29.14 11.26
N ALA A 146 6.41 28.54 12.45
CA ALA A 146 6.95 29.24 13.61
C ALA A 146 8.36 29.78 13.31
N PHE A 147 9.22 28.97 12.69
CA PHE A 147 10.57 29.39 12.28
C PHE A 147 10.51 30.55 11.28
N ALA A 148 9.67 30.46 10.24
CA ALA A 148 9.48 31.51 9.25
C ALA A 148 8.98 32.84 9.85
N GLU A 149 8.29 32.78 10.99
CA GLU A 149 7.76 33.92 11.73
C GLU A 149 8.66 34.34 12.92
N LYS A 150 9.84 33.72 13.06
CA LYS A 150 10.77 33.94 14.19
C LYS A 150 10.14 33.71 15.57
N ARG A 151 9.20 32.75 15.65
CA ARG A 151 8.56 32.28 16.87
C ARG A 151 9.19 30.96 17.34
N ILE A 152 8.99 30.65 18.61
CA ILE A 152 9.40 29.37 19.18
C ILE A 152 8.52 28.26 18.57
N PRO A 153 9.11 27.16 18.05
CA PRO A 153 8.34 26.05 17.51
C PRO A 153 7.52 25.35 18.60
N PRO A 154 6.37 24.73 18.25
CA PRO A 154 5.59 23.97 19.21
C PRO A 154 6.38 22.77 19.75
N PRO A 155 6.09 22.29 20.97
CA PRO A 155 6.72 21.09 21.51
C PRO A 155 6.39 19.87 20.65
N LEU A 156 7.30 18.90 20.63
CA LEU A 156 7.12 17.62 19.95
C LEU A 156 5.88 16.87 20.48
N PRO A 157 5.04 16.28 19.62
CA PRO A 157 3.91 15.48 20.06
C PRO A 157 4.38 14.22 20.83
N PRO A 158 3.60 13.73 21.81
CA PRO A 158 3.93 12.49 22.51
C PRO A 158 4.05 11.30 21.53
N GLY A 159 5.08 10.47 21.71
CA GLY A 159 5.30 9.27 20.89
C GLY A 159 5.96 9.53 19.53
N VAL A 160 6.28 10.78 19.19
CA VAL A 160 7.04 11.13 17.99
C VAL A 160 8.54 10.96 18.27
N ASP A 161 9.18 10.10 17.49
CA ASP A 161 10.64 9.95 17.48
C ASP A 161 11.26 10.80 16.36
N VAL A 162 11.90 11.90 16.76
CA VAL A 162 12.58 12.85 15.86
C VAL A 162 13.78 12.23 15.15
N SER A 163 14.33 11.11 15.63
CA SER A 163 15.42 10.42 14.92
C SER A 163 14.92 9.72 13.64
N LYS A 164 13.62 9.37 13.58
CA LYS A 164 12.97 8.83 12.37
C LYS A 164 12.68 9.92 11.33
N LEU A 165 12.73 11.20 11.71
CA LEU A 165 12.52 12.36 10.82
C LEU A 165 13.74 12.73 9.97
N SER A 166 14.95 12.31 10.34
CA SER A 166 16.17 12.67 9.57
C SER A 166 16.47 11.73 8.39
N SER A 167 15.70 10.65 8.23
CA SER A 167 15.89 9.71 7.11
C SER A 167 15.42 10.31 5.79
N PRO A 168 16.15 10.13 4.67
CA PRO A 168 15.64 10.51 3.34
C PRO A 168 14.27 9.83 3.10
N GLY A 169 13.22 10.63 2.84
CA GLY A 169 11.84 10.13 2.66
C GLY A 169 10.94 10.23 3.89
N SER A 170 11.40 10.80 5.00
CA SER A 170 10.66 10.92 6.27
C SER A 170 9.56 11.99 6.31
N GLY A 171 9.48 12.88 5.30
CA GLY A 171 8.54 14.00 5.30
C GLY A 171 7.11 13.62 4.88
N MET A 172 6.95 12.51 4.17
CA MET A 172 5.66 12.00 3.69
C MET A 172 5.65 10.48 3.79
N PRO A 173 4.49 9.84 4.05
CA PRO A 173 4.37 8.40 4.02
C PRO A 173 4.93 7.83 2.70
N PRO A 174 5.57 6.66 2.71
CA PRO A 174 6.08 6.02 1.48
C PRO A 174 5.00 5.79 0.40
N MET A 175 3.73 5.78 0.81
CA MET A 175 2.54 5.68 -0.05
C MET A 175 1.96 7.03 -0.50
N ALA A 176 2.61 8.15 -0.18
CA ALA A 176 2.22 9.46 -0.69
C ALA A 176 2.44 9.58 -2.22
N GLY A 177 3.22 8.69 -2.82
CA GLY A 177 3.46 8.71 -4.27
C GLY A 177 2.40 8.02 -5.12
N GLY A 178 1.28 7.56 -4.56
CA GLY A 178 0.21 6.96 -5.35
C GLY A 178 0.12 5.43 -5.23
N MET A 179 -0.99 4.86 -5.74
CA MET A 179 -1.08 3.45 -6.12
C MET A 179 -0.23 3.27 -7.39
N PRO A 180 0.45 2.13 -7.59
CA PRO A 180 1.11 1.89 -8.85
C PRO A 180 0.06 1.77 -9.94
N THR A 181 0.22 2.54 -11.02
CA THR A 181 -0.55 2.35 -12.24
C THR A 181 0.03 1.16 -12.99
N ILE A 182 -0.39 -0.05 -12.60
CA ILE A 182 -0.12 -1.25 -13.39
C ILE A 182 -1.27 -1.42 -14.36
N ASP A 183 -0.96 -1.17 -15.62
CA ASP A 183 -1.82 -1.36 -16.79
C ASP A 183 -1.34 -2.53 -17.68
N SER A 184 -0.17 -3.07 -17.38
CA SER A 184 0.40 -4.24 -18.05
C SER A 184 -0.04 -5.55 -17.40
N THR A 185 -0.15 -6.61 -18.21
CA THR A 185 -0.37 -7.98 -17.71
C THR A 185 0.97 -8.65 -17.42
N PRO A 186 1.03 -9.61 -16.48
CA PRO A 186 2.29 -10.24 -16.08
C PRO A 186 3.02 -11.02 -17.18
N PHE A 187 2.29 -11.45 -18.22
CA PHE A 187 2.82 -12.22 -19.34
C PHE A 187 2.36 -11.62 -20.66
N ASP A 188 3.24 -11.69 -21.66
CA ASP A 188 2.89 -11.36 -23.04
C ASP A 188 2.05 -12.47 -23.65
N GLN A 189 1.03 -12.08 -24.44
CA GLN A 189 0.16 -13.07 -25.10
C GLN A 189 0.98 -14.02 -25.99
N GLU A 190 1.97 -13.49 -26.72
CA GLU A 190 2.84 -14.30 -27.59
C GLU A 190 3.65 -15.36 -26.81
N ALA A 191 4.07 -15.06 -25.57
CA ALA A 191 4.79 -16.00 -24.71
C ALA A 191 3.90 -17.15 -24.21
N ILE A 192 2.59 -16.91 -24.09
CA ILE A 192 1.61 -17.91 -23.63
C ILE A 192 1.04 -18.74 -24.79
N LEU A 193 0.98 -18.17 -26.01
CA LEU A 193 0.37 -18.78 -27.20
C LEU A 193 1.10 -20.04 -27.72
N GLY A 194 2.28 -20.38 -27.19
CA GLY A 194 3.03 -21.59 -27.56
C GLY A 194 2.38 -22.91 -27.12
N SER A 195 1.36 -22.89 -26.26
CA SER A 195 0.58 -24.06 -25.86
C SER A 195 -0.87 -23.69 -25.56
N GLU A 196 -1.81 -24.30 -26.30
CA GLU A 196 -3.26 -24.06 -26.14
C GLU A 196 -3.74 -24.34 -24.71
N VAL A 197 -3.24 -25.41 -24.09
CA VAL A 197 -3.59 -25.78 -22.71
C VAL A 197 -3.17 -24.69 -21.72
N VAL A 198 -1.99 -24.11 -21.93
CA VAL A 198 -1.44 -23.07 -21.07
C VAL A 198 -2.17 -21.74 -21.27
N ALA A 199 -2.53 -21.42 -22.52
CA ALA A 199 -3.36 -20.28 -22.84
C ALA A 199 -4.75 -20.37 -22.21
N ASP A 200 -5.38 -21.54 -22.26
CA ASP A 200 -6.67 -21.79 -21.60
C ASP A 200 -6.59 -21.69 -20.07
N GLU A 201 -5.53 -22.22 -19.46
CA GLU A 201 -5.29 -22.11 -18.02
C GLU A 201 -5.13 -20.64 -17.59
N TYR A 202 -4.30 -19.87 -18.31
CA TYR A 202 -4.12 -18.44 -18.08
C TYR A 202 -5.42 -17.67 -18.21
N LYS A 203 -6.19 -17.93 -19.29
CA LYS A 203 -7.48 -17.29 -19.52
C LYS A 203 -8.46 -17.58 -18.38
N ARG A 204 -8.52 -18.82 -17.89
CA ARG A 204 -9.37 -19.18 -16.74
C ARG A 204 -8.92 -18.46 -15.48
N LEU A 205 -7.62 -18.44 -15.20
CA LEU A 205 -7.06 -17.73 -14.03
C LEU A 205 -7.38 -16.23 -14.05
N CYS A 206 -7.19 -15.57 -15.19
CA CYS A 206 -7.57 -14.18 -15.39
C CYS A 206 -9.08 -13.95 -15.23
N THR A 207 -9.91 -14.85 -15.78
CA THR A 207 -11.37 -14.77 -15.69
C THR A 207 -11.84 -14.89 -14.23
N ASP A 208 -11.33 -15.88 -13.51
CA ASP A 208 -11.68 -16.13 -12.11
C ASP A 208 -11.23 -14.96 -11.22
N HIS A 209 -10.02 -14.44 -11.43
CA HIS A 209 -9.52 -13.29 -10.67
C HIS A 209 -10.34 -12.02 -10.97
N ALA A 210 -10.65 -11.73 -12.24
CA ALA A 210 -11.48 -10.59 -12.60
C ALA A 210 -12.91 -10.70 -12.01
N ALA A 211 -13.50 -11.91 -12.01
CA ALA A 211 -14.79 -12.16 -11.39
C ALA A 211 -14.74 -11.93 -9.87
N LEU A 212 -13.67 -12.37 -9.21
CA LEU A 212 -13.45 -12.13 -7.79
C LEU A 212 -13.31 -10.64 -7.47
N VAL A 213 -12.56 -9.88 -8.27
CA VAL A 213 -12.46 -8.42 -8.14
C VAL A 213 -13.83 -7.75 -8.31
N SER A 214 -14.62 -8.17 -9.30
CA SER A 214 -15.99 -7.64 -9.50
C SER A 214 -16.91 -7.95 -8.32
N MET A 215 -16.78 -9.14 -7.71
CA MET A 215 -17.53 -9.51 -6.50
C MET A 215 -17.08 -8.66 -5.30
N GLY A 216 -15.79 -8.36 -5.22
CA GLY A 216 -15.18 -7.54 -4.17
C GLY A 216 -15.65 -6.08 -4.14
N GLU A 217 -16.31 -5.57 -5.19
CA GLU A 217 -16.85 -4.20 -5.21
C GLU A 217 -17.85 -3.93 -4.06
N GLY A 218 -18.54 -4.99 -3.62
CA GLY A 218 -19.50 -4.98 -2.52
C GLY A 218 -18.99 -5.62 -1.23
N TYR A 219 -17.68 -5.73 -1.02
CA TYR A 219 -17.08 -6.46 0.11
C TYR A 219 -17.63 -6.07 1.48
N SER A 220 -17.91 -4.78 1.73
CA SER A 220 -18.50 -4.37 3.02
C SER A 220 -19.92 -4.87 3.26
N LEU A 221 -20.63 -5.30 2.20
CA LEU A 221 -22.00 -5.83 2.27
C LEU A 221 -22.03 -7.31 2.63
N PHE A 222 -20.88 -7.99 2.56
CA PHE A 222 -20.79 -9.37 3.01
C PHE A 222 -20.98 -9.44 4.52
N ASP A 223 -21.66 -10.49 4.96
CA ASP A 223 -21.63 -10.88 6.36
C ASP A 223 -20.21 -11.34 6.74
N PRO A 224 -19.91 -11.48 8.04
CA PRO A 224 -18.58 -11.90 8.48
C PRO A 224 -18.07 -13.19 7.84
N LEU A 225 -18.95 -14.19 7.66
CA LEU A 225 -18.57 -15.44 7.00
C LEU A 225 -18.32 -15.25 5.50
N GLY A 226 -19.11 -14.43 4.82
CA GLY A 226 -18.88 -14.06 3.42
C GLY A 226 -17.55 -13.32 3.22
N LYS A 227 -17.15 -12.44 4.14
CA LYS A 227 -15.84 -11.77 4.11
C LYS A 227 -14.68 -12.77 4.23
N ILE A 228 -14.79 -13.73 5.14
CA ILE A 228 -13.80 -14.80 5.32
C ILE A 228 -13.73 -15.67 4.07
N ALA A 229 -14.87 -16.13 3.54
CA ALA A 229 -14.92 -16.94 2.33
C ALA A 229 -14.39 -16.21 1.10
N PHE A 230 -14.60 -14.89 1.00
CA PHE A 230 -14.01 -14.05 -0.05
C PHE A 230 -12.48 -14.04 0.03
N LEU A 231 -11.91 -13.88 1.23
CA LEU A 231 -10.47 -13.90 1.45
C LEU A 231 -9.88 -15.28 1.12
N ASP A 232 -10.56 -16.37 1.50
CA ASP A 232 -10.14 -17.73 1.14
C ASP A 232 -10.15 -17.95 -0.38
N ALA A 233 -11.14 -17.42 -1.09
CA ALA A 233 -11.19 -17.46 -2.55
C ALA A 233 -10.07 -16.64 -3.20
N LEU A 234 -9.67 -15.51 -2.60
CA LEU A 234 -8.55 -14.70 -3.04
C LEU A 234 -7.21 -15.41 -2.86
N GLU A 235 -6.98 -15.99 -1.68
CA GLU A 235 -5.79 -16.81 -1.40
C GLU A 235 -5.70 -17.99 -2.38
N SER A 236 -6.82 -18.63 -2.73
CA SER A 236 -6.84 -19.69 -3.75
C SER A 236 -6.43 -19.19 -5.15
N VAL A 237 -6.82 -17.96 -5.52
CA VAL A 237 -6.39 -17.33 -6.78
C VAL A 237 -4.89 -17.01 -6.73
N GLU A 238 -4.38 -16.53 -5.60
CA GLU A 238 -2.96 -16.26 -5.38
C GLU A 238 -2.11 -17.54 -5.51
N GLU A 239 -2.52 -18.63 -4.87
CA GLU A 239 -1.84 -19.93 -5.00
C GLU A 239 -1.77 -20.40 -6.46
N ARG A 240 -2.86 -20.21 -7.21
CA ARG A 240 -2.89 -20.53 -8.64
C ARG A 240 -1.96 -19.65 -9.46
N TRP A 241 -1.85 -18.35 -9.14
CA TRP A 241 -0.84 -17.47 -9.73
C TRP A 241 0.57 -17.95 -9.43
N GLN A 242 0.86 -18.31 -8.18
CA GLN A 242 2.17 -18.83 -7.80
C GLN A 242 2.53 -20.11 -8.55
N ILE A 243 1.59 -21.06 -8.65
CA ILE A 243 1.77 -22.29 -9.42
C ILE A 243 2.02 -21.96 -10.90
N PHE A 244 1.20 -21.09 -11.49
CA PHE A 244 1.35 -20.68 -12.88
C PHE A 244 2.73 -20.04 -13.15
N TYR A 245 3.16 -19.10 -12.30
CA TYR A 245 4.48 -18.47 -12.36
C TYR A 245 5.61 -19.52 -12.29
N SER A 246 5.54 -20.45 -11.34
CA SER A 246 6.57 -21.49 -11.16
C SER A 246 6.73 -22.40 -12.39
N ARG A 247 5.66 -22.63 -13.17
CA ARG A 247 5.72 -23.40 -14.42
C ARG A 247 6.41 -22.62 -15.54
N PHE A 248 6.19 -21.31 -15.59
CA PHE A 248 6.78 -20.40 -16.59
C PHE A 248 8.21 -19.98 -16.27
N GLU A 249 8.68 -20.13 -15.03
CA GLU A 249 10.09 -19.89 -14.64
C GLU A 249 11.08 -20.67 -15.52
N LEU A 250 10.65 -21.81 -16.08
CA LEU A 250 11.49 -22.66 -16.92
C LEU A 250 11.41 -22.34 -18.42
N THR A 251 10.41 -21.56 -18.88
CA THR A 251 10.06 -21.48 -20.30
C THR A 251 9.68 -20.11 -20.85
N GLY A 252 9.37 -19.09 -20.04
CA GLY A 252 8.84 -17.81 -20.54
C GLY A 252 9.47 -16.55 -19.94
N GLN A 253 9.54 -15.50 -20.76
CA GLN A 253 9.86 -14.15 -20.31
C GLN A 253 8.61 -13.53 -19.69
N LEU A 254 8.76 -12.90 -18.52
CA LEU A 254 7.73 -12.00 -18.00
C LEU A 254 7.63 -10.79 -18.92
N ASN A 255 6.45 -10.18 -18.96
CA ASN A 255 6.32 -8.89 -19.58
C ASN A 255 7.28 -7.89 -18.89
N ALA A 256 8.10 -7.22 -19.70
CA ALA A 256 9.13 -6.30 -19.21
C ALA A 256 8.52 -5.07 -18.51
N ASP A 257 7.42 -4.54 -19.05
CA ASP A 257 6.71 -3.38 -18.49
C ASP A 257 6.12 -3.72 -17.12
N PHE A 258 5.51 -4.90 -16.96
CA PHE A 258 5.00 -5.36 -15.66
C PHE A 258 6.12 -5.48 -14.62
N THR A 259 7.27 -6.00 -15.04
CA THR A 259 8.44 -6.14 -14.17
C THR A 259 8.98 -4.77 -13.75
N GLU A 260 9.10 -3.82 -14.69
CA GLU A 260 9.56 -2.47 -14.42
C GLU A 260 8.59 -1.71 -13.49
N GLN A 261 7.29 -1.75 -13.78
CA GLN A 261 6.26 -1.08 -12.99
C GLN A 261 6.21 -1.59 -11.55
N THR A 262 6.24 -2.92 -11.35
CA THR A 262 6.24 -3.52 -10.01
C THR A 262 7.54 -3.22 -9.26
N GLN A 263 8.70 -3.27 -9.93
CA GLN A 263 9.98 -2.96 -9.29
C GLN A 263 10.13 -1.48 -8.94
N ALA A 264 9.63 -0.57 -9.76
CA ALA A 264 9.60 0.86 -9.46
C ALA A 264 8.80 1.14 -8.18
N PHE A 265 7.61 0.53 -8.05
CA PHE A 265 6.78 0.67 -6.87
C PHE A 265 7.43 0.08 -5.60
N LEU A 266 7.99 -1.13 -5.68
CA LEU A 266 8.70 -1.74 -4.56
C LEU A 266 9.90 -0.90 -4.13
N SER A 267 10.64 -0.35 -5.08
CA SER A 267 11.78 0.54 -4.82
C SER A 267 11.33 1.83 -4.12
N GLN A 268 10.21 2.42 -4.56
CA GLN A 268 9.61 3.59 -3.91
C GLN A 268 9.18 3.30 -2.47
N MET A 269 8.63 2.11 -2.21
CA MET A 269 8.27 1.69 -0.85
C MET A 269 9.45 1.22 0.00
N GLY A 270 10.65 1.08 -0.58
CA GLY A 270 11.81 0.49 0.10
C GLY A 270 11.60 -0.99 0.48
N LEU A 271 10.83 -1.74 -0.31
CA LEU A 271 10.47 -3.13 -0.06
C LEU A 271 11.18 -4.08 -1.02
N SER A 272 11.64 -5.21 -0.50
CA SER A 272 11.93 -6.39 -1.31
C SER A 272 10.65 -7.19 -1.61
N VAL A 273 10.67 -8.04 -2.63
CA VAL A 273 9.52 -8.90 -2.97
C VAL A 273 9.05 -9.76 -1.79
N PRO A 274 9.92 -10.45 -1.02
CA PRO A 274 9.47 -11.21 0.16
C PRO A 274 8.83 -10.33 1.24
N GLN A 275 9.35 -9.12 1.45
CA GLN A 275 8.76 -8.18 2.40
C GLN A 275 7.38 -7.72 1.91
N PHE A 276 7.20 -7.50 0.61
CA PHE A 276 5.91 -7.17 0.03
C PHE A 276 4.88 -8.30 0.16
N HIS A 277 5.25 -9.56 -0.11
CA HIS A 277 4.35 -10.70 0.10
C HIS A 277 3.94 -10.83 1.58
N LYS A 278 4.90 -10.69 2.50
CA LYS A 278 4.59 -10.66 3.94
C LYS A 278 3.62 -9.52 4.27
N LEU A 279 3.80 -8.36 3.66
CA LEU A 279 2.99 -7.19 3.90
C LEU A 279 1.53 -7.38 3.43
N ILE A 280 1.33 -7.97 2.24
CA ILE A 280 0.02 -8.35 1.72
C ILE A 280 -0.64 -9.37 2.65
N GLN A 281 0.07 -10.42 3.06
CA GLN A 281 -0.46 -11.40 4.01
C GLN A 281 -0.91 -10.72 5.32
N CYS A 282 -0.09 -9.83 5.88
CA CYS A 282 -0.46 -9.08 7.08
C CYS A 282 -1.69 -8.16 6.89
N ALA A 283 -1.94 -7.70 5.66
CA ALA A 283 -3.13 -6.94 5.32
C ALA A 283 -4.36 -7.85 5.28
N HIS A 284 -4.29 -9.02 4.62
CA HIS A 284 -5.37 -9.99 4.58
C HIS A 284 -5.69 -10.58 5.95
N ASP A 285 -4.68 -10.92 6.76
CA ASP A 285 -4.83 -11.39 8.14
C ASP A 285 -5.58 -10.36 9.00
N ALA A 286 -5.27 -9.07 8.82
CA ALA A 286 -5.97 -7.99 9.52
C ALA A 286 -7.44 -7.91 9.09
N MET A 287 -7.74 -8.04 7.79
CA MET A 287 -9.12 -8.07 7.28
C MET A 287 -9.90 -9.29 7.78
N ARG A 288 -9.23 -10.45 7.85
CA ARG A 288 -9.80 -11.68 8.41
C ARG A 288 -10.12 -11.51 9.89
N GLY A 289 -9.18 -10.96 10.67
CA GLY A 289 -9.39 -10.64 12.08
C GLY A 289 -10.55 -9.67 12.30
N GLU A 290 -10.67 -8.63 11.48
CA GLU A 290 -11.80 -7.69 11.54
C GLU A 290 -13.15 -8.39 11.29
N ALA A 291 -13.21 -9.32 10.33
CA ALA A 291 -14.41 -10.11 10.06
C ALA A 291 -14.74 -11.07 11.21
N GLU A 292 -13.74 -11.75 11.79
CA GLU A 292 -13.93 -12.62 12.96
C GLU A 292 -14.43 -11.84 14.18
N GLU A 293 -13.89 -10.66 14.45
CA GLU A 293 -14.36 -9.77 15.51
C GLU A 293 -15.79 -9.28 15.26
N GLU A 294 -16.19 -9.05 14.00
CA GLU A 294 -17.56 -8.70 13.65
C GLU A 294 -18.52 -9.87 13.89
N ARG A 295 -18.12 -11.09 13.52
CA ARG A 295 -18.86 -12.33 13.79
C ARG A 295 -19.10 -12.51 15.28
N ASP A 296 -18.06 -12.35 16.08
CA ASP A 296 -18.11 -12.61 17.53
C ASP A 296 -18.90 -11.53 18.29
N ARG A 297 -19.09 -10.34 17.68
CA ARG A 297 -19.94 -9.26 18.20
C ARG A 297 -21.39 -9.33 17.73
N ALA A 298 -21.70 -10.12 16.70
CA ALA A 298 -23.05 -10.29 16.22
C ALA A 298 -23.88 -11.06 17.28
N PRO A 299 -25.05 -10.54 17.71
CA PRO A 299 -25.87 -11.14 18.76
C PRO A 299 -26.54 -12.45 18.35
#